data_AF-A0A3M2CEX8-F1
#
_entry.id   AF-A0A3M2CEX8-F1
#
_cell.length_a   1.000
_cell.length_b   1.000
_cell.length_c   1.000
_cell.angle_alpha   90.00
_cell.angle_beta   90.00
_cell.angle_gamma   90.00
#
_symmetry.space_group_name_H-M   'P 1'
#
loop_
_entity.id
_entity.type
_entity.pdbx_description
1 polymer ?
#
loop_
_entity_poly.entity_id
_entity_poly.type
_entity_poly.pdbx_seq_one_letter_code
_entity_poly.pdbx_strand_id
1 'polypeptide(L)'
;MRQRAIYTDGALPAKHKALAALLWSISARCEPCVRFYAAEARRLGATKEELAEFLGVASTMGGCVGETWAVKALHAFSGGSGGADGCAC
;
A
#
# COMPACT_ATOMS: atom_id res chain seq x y z
N MET A 1 17.86 6.41 -11.49
CA MET A 1 18.08 5.00 -11.07
C MET A 1 17.06 4.49 -10.03
N ARG A 2 16.67 5.25 -8.98
CA ARG A 2 15.78 4.74 -7.90
C ARG A 2 14.39 4.24 -8.33
N GLN A 3 13.70 4.93 -9.25
CA GLN A 3 12.34 4.54 -9.65
C GLN A 3 12.27 3.29 -10.52
N ARG A 4 13.34 2.97 -11.25
CA ARG A 4 13.41 1.77 -12.10
C ARG A 4 13.24 0.49 -11.27
N ALA A 5 13.76 0.48 -10.04
CA ALA A 5 13.70 -0.67 -9.16
C ALA A 5 12.26 -1.18 -8.94
N ILE A 6 11.28 -0.28 -8.90
CA ILE A 6 9.87 -0.61 -8.62
C ILE A 6 9.09 -0.84 -9.92
N TYR A 7 9.33 -0.02 -10.96
CA TYR A 7 8.44 0.05 -12.13
C TYR A 7 8.85 -0.80 -13.33
N THR A 8 9.97 -1.52 -13.26
CA THR A 8 10.36 -2.46 -14.32
C THR A 8 10.22 -3.89 -13.83
N ASP A 9 9.66 -4.75 -14.66
CA ASP A 9 9.67 -6.19 -14.42
C ASP A 9 11.10 -6.76 -14.41
N GLY A 10 11.26 -7.90 -13.73
CA GLY A 10 12.50 -8.65 -13.60
C GLY A 10 12.21 -9.97 -12.89
N ALA A 11 13.12 -10.42 -12.02
CA ALA A 11 12.88 -11.62 -11.19
C ALA A 11 11.63 -11.50 -10.30
N LEU A 12 11.27 -10.28 -9.90
CA LEU A 12 9.97 -9.96 -9.32
C LEU A 12 9.18 -9.06 -10.29
N PRO A 13 7.87 -9.29 -10.47
CA PRO A 13 7.03 -8.40 -11.25
C PRO A 13 6.92 -7.02 -10.61
N ALA A 14 6.79 -5.97 -11.43
CA ALA A 14 6.73 -4.58 -10.98
C ALA A 14 5.59 -4.33 -9.97
N LYS A 15 4.42 -4.96 -10.19
CA LYS A 15 3.27 -4.85 -9.27
C LYS A 15 3.60 -5.28 -7.83
N HIS A 16 4.37 -6.36 -7.66
CA HIS A 16 4.76 -6.86 -6.35
C HIS A 16 5.74 -5.91 -5.66
N LYS A 17 6.63 -5.28 -6.42
CA LYS A 17 7.55 -4.28 -5.87
C LYS A 17 6.82 -3.01 -5.45
N ALA A 18 5.77 -2.62 -6.19
CA ALA A 18 4.92 -1.50 -5.81
C ALA A 18 4.10 -1.81 -4.53
N LEU A 19 3.57 -3.03 -4.39
CA LEU A 19 2.93 -3.50 -3.15
C LEU A 19 3.91 -3.53 -1.97
N ALA A 20 5.16 -3.97 -2.18
CA ALA A 20 6.20 -3.91 -1.16
C ALA A 20 6.54 -2.47 -0.75
N ALA A 21 6.59 -1.54 -1.70
CA ALA A 21 6.77 -0.12 -1.41
C ALA A 21 5.58 0.48 -0.65
N LEU A 22 4.35 0.02 -0.93
CA LEU A 22 3.15 0.37 -0.17
C LEU A 22 3.24 -0.13 1.28
N LEU A 23 3.67 -1.38 1.48
CA LEU A 23 3.87 -1.95 2.83
C LEU A 23 4.91 -1.17 3.63
N TRP A 24 6.03 -0.80 3.00
CA TRP A 24 7.02 0.08 3.63
C TRP A 24 6.44 1.46 3.96
N SER A 25 5.58 2.00 3.10
CA SER A 25 4.91 3.29 3.33
C SER A 25 3.95 3.24 4.52
N ILE A 26 3.28 2.11 4.73
CA ILE A 26 2.46 1.83 5.93
C ILE A 26 3.36 1.81 7.17
N SER A 27 4.47 1.06 7.13
CA SER A 27 5.43 0.97 8.25
C SER A 27 6.00 2.34 8.62
N ALA A 28 6.36 3.14 7.60
CA ALA A 28 6.88 4.49 7.75
C ALA A 28 5.79 5.53 8.09
N ARG A 29 4.50 5.15 8.07
CA ARG A 29 3.36 6.03 8.35
C ARG A 29 3.35 7.29 7.47
N CYS A 30 3.75 7.12 6.22
CA CYS A 30 3.83 8.20 5.24
C CYS A 30 2.55 8.26 4.40
N GLU A 31 1.60 9.10 4.78
CA GLU A 31 0.32 9.24 4.06
C GLU A 31 0.44 9.58 2.56
N PRO A 32 1.28 10.54 2.12
CA PRO A 32 1.45 10.78 0.69
C PRO A 32 2.08 9.58 -0.03
N CYS A 33 2.99 8.86 0.62
CA CYS A 33 3.60 7.66 0.06
C CYS A 33 2.57 6.53 -0.10
N VAL A 34 1.71 6.31 0.90
CA VAL A 34 0.62 5.33 0.85
C VAL A 34 -0.31 5.63 -0.33
N ARG A 35 -0.72 6.88 -0.50
CA ARG A 35 -1.58 7.29 -1.63
C ARG A 35 -0.91 7.03 -2.97
N PHE A 36 0.35 7.41 -3.09
CA PHE A 36 1.12 7.26 -4.33
C PHE A 36 1.35 5.78 -4.69
N TYR A 37 1.88 4.97 -3.77
CA TYR A 37 2.18 3.57 -4.06
C TYR A 37 0.93 2.69 -4.17
N ALA A 38 -0.18 3.04 -3.51
CA ALA A 38 -1.45 2.36 -3.72
C ALA A 38 -2.00 2.61 -5.13
N ALA A 39 -1.97 3.86 -5.60
CA ALA A 39 -2.37 4.20 -6.98
C ALA A 39 -1.48 3.52 -8.02
N GLU A 40 -0.18 3.47 -7.75
CA GLU A 40 0.81 2.89 -8.65
C GLU A 40 0.74 1.35 -8.69
N ALA A 41 0.55 0.69 -7.55
CA ALA A 41 0.29 -0.76 -7.50
C ALA A 41 -0.95 -1.10 -8.34
N ARG A 42 -2.03 -0.32 -8.21
CA ARG A 42 -3.23 -0.48 -9.04
C ARG A 42 -2.94 -0.26 -10.53
N ARG A 43 -2.16 0.78 -10.87
CA ARG A 43 -1.77 1.08 -12.26
C ARG A 43 -0.96 -0.06 -12.90
N LEU A 44 -0.17 -0.76 -12.10
CA LEU A 44 0.63 -1.92 -12.50
C LEU A 44 -0.18 -3.23 -12.52
N GLY A 45 -1.49 -3.18 -12.27
CA GLY A 45 -2.38 -4.33 -12.34
C GLY A 45 -2.36 -5.21 -11.09
N ALA A 46 -1.97 -4.68 -9.92
CA ALA A 46 -2.21 -5.37 -8.67
C ALA A 46 -3.71 -5.58 -8.44
N THR A 47 -4.11 -6.75 -7.94
CA THR A 47 -5.51 -7.03 -7.63
C THR A 47 -5.87 -6.67 -6.19
N LYS A 48 -7.16 -6.66 -5.87
CA LYS A 48 -7.62 -6.43 -4.49
C LYS A 48 -7.23 -7.59 -3.57
N GLU A 49 -7.17 -8.81 -4.10
CA GLU A 49 -6.78 -10.02 -3.40
C GLU A 49 -5.29 -9.96 -3.04
N GLU A 50 -4.43 -9.60 -4.00
CA GLU A 50 -3.00 -9.39 -3.75
C GLU A 50 -2.76 -8.28 -2.71
N LEU A 51 -3.52 -7.18 -2.78
CA LEU A 51 -3.47 -6.14 -1.77
C LEU A 51 -3.91 -6.70 -0.40
N ALA A 52 -4.98 -7.46 -0.32
CA ALA A 52 -5.50 -7.99 0.94
C ALA A 52 -4.47 -8.87 1.65
N GLU A 53 -3.73 -9.72 0.92
CA GLU A 53 -2.63 -10.50 1.49
C GLU A 53 -1.53 -9.60 2.06
N PHE A 54 -1.13 -8.55 1.33
CA PHE A 54 -0.16 -7.55 1.81
C PHE A 54 -0.63 -6.77 3.04
N LEU A 55 -1.91 -6.40 3.09
CA LEU A 55 -2.50 -5.71 4.23
C LEU A 55 -2.59 -6.65 5.44
N GLY A 56 -2.83 -7.95 5.23
CA GLY A 56 -2.72 -8.96 6.28
C GLY A 56 -1.35 -8.94 6.94
N VAL A 57 -0.28 -8.92 6.13
CA VAL A 57 1.10 -8.79 6.64
C VAL A 57 1.30 -7.48 7.41
N ALA A 58 0.79 -6.35 6.90
CA ALA A 58 0.88 -5.05 7.56
C ALA A 58 0.22 -5.06 8.94
N SER A 59 -0.97 -5.65 9.05
CA SER A 59 -1.71 -5.80 10.31
C SER A 59 -1.01 -6.75 11.28
N THR A 60 -0.56 -7.92 10.82
CA THR A 60 0.14 -8.91 11.66
C THR A 60 1.44 -8.35 12.24
N MET A 61 2.23 -7.64 11.43
CA MET A 61 3.53 -7.10 11.87
C MET A 61 3.39 -5.76 12.63
N GLY A 62 2.38 -4.95 12.29
CA GLY A 62 2.20 -3.61 12.84
C GLY A 62 1.19 -3.51 13.99
N GLY A 63 0.45 -4.59 14.29
CA GLY A 63 -0.64 -4.59 15.27
C GLY A 63 -1.70 -3.52 14.96
N CYS A 64 -2.26 -2.89 16.00
CA CYS A 64 -3.28 -1.84 15.89
C CYS A 64 -2.87 -0.68 14.97
N VAL A 65 -1.59 -0.28 15.00
CA VAL A 65 -1.09 0.77 14.09
C VAL A 65 -1.04 0.26 12.65
N GLY A 66 -0.60 -0.98 12.45
CA GLY A 66 -0.60 -1.65 11.15
C GLY A 66 -2.01 -1.71 10.55
N GLU A 67 -3.00 -2.12 11.34
CA GLU A 67 -4.42 -2.19 10.94
C GLU A 67 -4.95 -0.83 10.50
N THR A 68 -4.72 0.22 11.30
CA THR A 68 -5.17 1.58 10.98
C THR A 68 -4.61 2.07 9.64
N TRP A 69 -3.32 1.84 9.41
CA TRP A 69 -2.66 2.25 8.17
C TRP A 69 -3.01 1.33 6.99
N ALA A 70 -3.31 0.06 7.24
CA ALA A 70 -3.80 -0.87 6.24
C ALA A 70 -5.18 -0.43 5.69
N VAL A 71 -6.08 0.01 6.57
CA VAL A 71 -7.38 0.59 6.16
C VAL A 71 -7.17 1.83 5.28
N LYS A 72 -6.28 2.74 5.68
CA LYS A 72 -5.93 3.91 4.85
C LYS A 72 -5.39 3.51 3.47
N ALA A 73 -4.53 2.49 3.41
CA ALA A 73 -4.00 1.97 2.15
C ALA A 73 -5.09 1.35 1.27
N LEU A 74 -6.04 0.61 1.85
CA LEU A 74 -7.20 0.06 1.14
C LEU A 74 -8.07 1.16 0.50
N HIS A 75 -8.35 2.23 1.24
CA HIS A 75 -9.09 3.37 0.72
C HIS A 75 -8.33 4.07 -0.42
N ALA A 76 -7.03 4.29 -0.25
CA ALA A 76 -6.18 4.89 -1.28
C ALA A 76 -6.14 4.04 -2.55
N PHE A 77 -6.05 2.71 -2.42
CA PHE A 77 -6.05 1.78 -3.54
C PHE A 77 -7.38 1.78 -4.31
N SER A 78 -8.49 1.92 -3.58
CA SER A 78 -9.83 1.97 -4.18
C SER A 78 -10.12 3.30 -4.92
N GLY A 79 -9.21 4.29 -4.86
CA GLY A 79 -9.37 5.57 -5.54
C GLY A 79 -10.10 6.63 -4.72
N GLY A 80 -10.28 6.42 -3.41
CA GLY A 80 -10.88 7.41 -2.52
C GLY A 80 -9.97 8.60 -2.29
N SER A 81 -10.27 9.73 -2.93
CA SER A 81 -9.79 11.05 -2.51
C SER A 81 -10.63 11.52 -1.31
N GLY A 82 -10.01 11.59 -0.12
CA GLY A 82 -10.64 12.05 1.14
C GLY A 82 -11.24 10.90 1.96
N GLY A 83 -11.16 10.87 3.28
CA GLY A 83 -10.49 11.67 4.29
C GLY A 83 -10.63 10.84 5.57
N ALA A 84 -9.54 10.65 6.31
CA ALA A 84 -9.57 9.91 7.57
C ALA A 84 -10.06 10.83 8.69
N ASP A 85 -11.32 11.24 8.63
CA ASP A 85 -12.03 11.77 9.79
C ASP A 85 -12.87 10.63 10.36
N GLY A 86 -12.35 10.02 11.42
CA GLY A 86 -13.03 8.92 12.08
C GLY A 86 -12.12 8.13 13.01
N CYS A 87 -11.49 8.83 13.96
CA CYS A 87 -11.22 8.21 15.23
C CYS A 87 -12.58 7.82 15.83
N ALA A 88 -12.84 6.53 15.96
CA ALA A 88 -13.77 6.02 16.93
C ALA A 88 -13.11 4.81 17.59
N CYS A 89 -12.29 5.13 18.58
CA CYS A 89 -12.23 4.36 19.81
C CYS A 89 -13.63 3.96 20.29
#